data_AF-A0A3E0J4S4-F1
#
_entry.id   AF-A0A3E0J4S4-F1
#
_cell.length_a   1.000
_cell.length_b   1.000
_cell.length_c   1.000
_cell.angle_alpha   90.00
_cell.angle_beta   90.00
_cell.angle_gamma   90.00
#
_symmetry.space_group_name_H-M   'P 1'
#
loop_
_entity.id
_entity.type
_entity.pdbx_description
1 polymer ?
#
loop_
_entity_poly.entity_id
_entity_poly.type
_entity_poly.pdbx_seq_one_letter_code
_entity_poly.pdbx_strand_id
1 'polypeptide(L)'
;MNVSRELRLNADYTPLPVYEGDEIYPNGIFNFNITRMYEHIIDGKLCVEKELINVREWFKTHFHGAINEDYLPSVDIDRPVIQAEIRPGMFEIIDGNHRMEKAYREGVPYINSYKLRGEQLVPYFQNKGGYITFVDYWNAKLRE
;
A
#
# COMPACT_ATOMS: atom_id res chain seq x y z
N MET A 1 -9.53 19.29 -14.61
CA MET A 1 -9.60 19.94 -13.29
C MET A 1 -8.55 19.26 -12.42
N ASN A 2 -7.50 19.97 -11.98
CA ASN A 2 -6.58 19.39 -11.00
C ASN A 2 -7.30 19.38 -9.65
N VAL A 3 -7.69 18.20 -9.20
CA VAL A 3 -8.20 18.01 -7.84
C VAL A 3 -7.03 18.25 -6.89
N SER A 4 -7.22 19.08 -5.87
CA SER A 4 -6.18 19.30 -4.87
C SER A 4 -5.84 17.99 -4.16
N ARG A 5 -4.54 17.74 -4.01
CA ARG A 5 -4.00 16.57 -3.29
C ARG A 5 -3.91 16.77 -1.78
N GLU A 6 -4.17 18.00 -1.32
CA GLU A 6 -4.13 18.34 0.11
C GLU A 6 -5.25 17.62 0.87
N LEU A 7 -4.88 17.04 2.01
CA LEU A 7 -5.79 16.35 2.89
C LEU A 7 -6.33 17.30 3.95
N ARG A 8 -7.60 17.12 4.31
CA ARG A 8 -8.23 17.83 5.42
C ARG A 8 -8.59 16.84 6.51
N LEU A 9 -8.40 17.27 7.76
CA LEU A 9 -8.88 16.51 8.90
C LEU A 9 -10.41 16.44 8.86
N ASN A 10 -10.93 15.23 8.99
CA ASN A 10 -12.33 14.95 9.20
C ASN A 10 -12.54 14.75 10.71
N ALA A 11 -13.33 15.63 11.33
CA ALA A 11 -13.61 15.56 12.77
C ALA A 11 -14.29 14.23 13.15
N ASP A 12 -15.12 13.71 12.25
CA ASP A 12 -15.91 12.48 12.39
C ASP A 12 -15.15 11.24 11.90
N TYR A 13 -13.85 11.37 11.61
CA TYR A 13 -13.04 10.23 11.22
C TYR A 13 -13.10 9.12 12.27
N THR A 14 -13.58 7.97 11.81
CA THR A 14 -13.65 6.72 12.57
C THR A 14 -12.88 5.66 11.78
N PRO A 15 -11.81 5.08 12.35
CA PRO A 15 -11.11 3.96 11.72
C PRO A 15 -12.07 2.83 11.38
N LEU A 16 -11.81 2.13 10.28
CA LEU A 16 -12.53 0.90 9.98
C LEU A 16 -12.31 -0.11 11.13
N PRO A 17 -13.33 -0.92 11.49
CA PRO A 17 -13.14 -1.99 12.45
C PRO A 17 -12.00 -2.92 12.01
N VAL A 18 -11.17 -3.29 12.99
CA VAL A 18 -10.14 -4.31 12.83
C VAL A 18 -10.63 -5.57 13.49
N TYR A 19 -10.68 -6.66 12.74
CA TYR A 19 -11.06 -7.97 13.24
C TYR A 19 -9.84 -8.85 13.43
N GLU A 20 -9.99 -9.89 14.24
CA GLU A 20 -8.96 -10.91 14.42
C GLU A 20 -8.59 -11.53 13.06
N GLY A 21 -7.29 -11.58 12.76
CA GLY A 21 -6.78 -12.07 11.47
C GLY A 21 -6.65 -11.02 10.37
N ASP A 22 -7.07 -9.77 10.61
CA ASP A 22 -6.78 -8.67 9.67
C ASP A 22 -5.26 -8.46 9.54
N GLU A 23 -4.80 -8.30 8.30
CA GLU A 23 -3.42 -7.98 8.00
C GLU A 23 -3.19 -6.47 8.11
N ILE A 24 -2.29 -6.08 9.00
CA ILE A 24 -1.91 -4.69 9.23
C ILE A 24 -0.46 -4.50 8.81
N TYR A 25 -0.21 -3.57 7.89
CA TYR A 25 1.13 -3.17 7.50
C TYR A 25 1.62 -1.99 8.35
N PRO A 26 2.68 -2.15 9.16
CA PRO A 26 3.28 -1.07 9.92
C PRO A 26 4.33 -0.31 9.09
N ASN A 27 4.18 1.01 9.01
CA ASN A 27 5.18 1.92 8.47
C ASN A 27 5.48 3.03 9.50
N GLY A 28 6.33 2.70 10.47
CA GLY A 28 6.54 3.55 11.65
C GLY A 28 5.26 3.69 12.47
N ILE A 29 4.73 4.91 12.57
CA ILE A 29 3.47 5.19 13.28
C ILE A 29 2.22 5.04 12.38
N PHE A 30 2.43 4.81 11.08
CA PHE A 30 1.36 4.64 10.10
C PHE A 30 1.05 3.15 9.94
N ASN A 31 -0.06 2.71 10.53
CA ASN A 31 -0.51 1.32 10.43
C ASN A 31 -1.70 1.24 9.48
N PHE A 32 -1.55 0.49 8.39
CA PHE A 32 -2.56 0.38 7.34
C PHE A 32 -3.25 -0.98 7.37
N ASN A 33 -4.58 -1.03 7.33
CA ASN A 33 -5.34 -2.27 7.25
C ASN A 33 -5.42 -2.75 5.79
N ILE A 34 -4.55 -3.71 5.45
CA ILE A 34 -4.41 -4.29 4.11
C ILE A 34 -5.62 -5.14 3.75
N THR A 35 -6.15 -5.90 4.70
CA THR A 35 -7.36 -6.72 4.48
C THR A 35 -8.52 -5.87 3.99
N ARG A 36 -8.80 -4.75 4.68
CA ARG A 36 -9.88 -3.82 4.29
C ARG A 36 -9.61 -3.16 2.94
N MET A 37 -8.36 -2.87 2.59
CA MET A 37 -8.02 -2.35 1.26
C MET A 37 -8.41 -3.33 0.16
N TYR A 38 -8.03 -4.61 0.28
CA TYR A 38 -8.41 -5.63 -0.70
C TYR A 38 -9.91 -5.81 -0.81
N GLU A 39 -10.60 -5.95 0.33
CA GLU A 39 -12.06 -6.08 0.35
C GLU A 39 -12.73 -4.93 -0.40
N HIS A 40 -12.33 -3.68 -0.11
CA HIS A 40 -12.91 -2.52 -0.77
C HIS A 40 -12.54 -2.41 -2.25
N ILE A 41 -11.36 -2.87 -2.67
CA ILE A 41 -10.99 -2.92 -4.09
C ILE A 41 -11.85 -3.94 -4.82
N ILE A 42 -12.01 -5.14 -4.25
CA ILE A 42 -12.79 -6.25 -4.84
C ILE A 42 -14.28 -5.89 -4.90
N ASP A 43 -14.83 -5.30 -3.84
CA ASP A 43 -16.22 -4.83 -3.76
C ASP A 43 -16.50 -3.60 -4.64
N GLY A 44 -15.47 -3.00 -5.25
CA GLY A 44 -15.58 -1.78 -6.06
C GLY A 44 -15.78 -0.49 -5.26
N LYS A 45 -15.69 -0.54 -3.92
CA LYS A 45 -15.75 0.64 -3.02
C LYS A 45 -14.50 1.51 -3.12
N LEU A 46 -13.36 0.91 -3.46
CA LEU A 46 -12.08 1.58 -3.66
C LEU A 46 -11.63 1.37 -5.11
N CYS A 47 -11.82 2.40 -5.95
CA CYS A 47 -11.32 2.40 -7.32
C CYS A 47 -9.83 2.76 -7.34
N VAL A 48 -8.99 1.85 -7.84
CA VAL A 48 -7.54 2.01 -7.90
C VAL A 48 -7.04 1.84 -9.33
N GLU A 49 -5.94 2.50 -9.63
CA GLU A 49 -5.17 2.24 -10.82
C GLU A 49 -4.58 0.82 -10.72
N LYS A 50 -4.68 0.04 -11.80
CA LYS A 50 -4.03 -1.26 -11.92
C LYS A 50 -2.77 -1.06 -12.75
N GLU A 51 -1.63 -1.52 -12.25
CA GLU A 51 -0.35 -1.34 -12.91
C GLU A 51 0.39 -2.68 -12.99
N LEU A 52 1.04 -2.93 -14.14
CA LEU A 52 2.02 -4.01 -14.28
C LEU A 52 3.39 -3.48 -13.85
N ILE A 53 3.86 -3.91 -12.70
CA ILE A 53 5.18 -3.53 -12.18
C ILE A 53 6.24 -4.34 -12.92
N ASN A 54 7.21 -3.67 -13.55
CA ASN A 54 8.41 -4.35 -14.02
C ASN A 54 9.27 -4.72 -12.80
N VAL A 55 9.40 -6.02 -12.53
CA VAL A 55 9.98 -6.53 -11.30
C VAL A 55 11.47 -6.17 -11.19
N ARG A 56 12.23 -6.26 -12.29
CA ARG A 56 13.66 -5.93 -12.29
C ARG A 56 13.91 -4.45 -12.15
N GLU A 57 13.13 -3.61 -12.83
CA GLU A 57 13.26 -2.16 -12.70
C GLU A 57 12.87 -1.70 -11.30
N TRP A 58 11.85 -2.32 -10.68
CA TRP A 58 11.45 -2.01 -9.30
C TRP A 58 12.61 -2.19 -8.30
N PHE A 59 13.31 -3.32 -8.36
CA PHE A 59 14.45 -3.63 -7.48
C PHE A 59 15.73 -2.84 -7.79
N LYS A 60 15.78 -2.02 -8.86
CA LYS A 60 16.90 -1.09 -9.05
C LYS A 60 16.86 0.10 -8.10
N THR A 61 15.67 0.48 -7.65
CA THR A 61 15.46 1.67 -6.81
C THR A 61 14.87 1.36 -5.45
N HIS A 62 14.40 0.13 -5.22
CA HIS A 62 13.81 -0.32 -3.96
C HIS A 62 14.60 -1.49 -3.39
N PHE A 63 14.61 -1.61 -2.07
CA PHE A 63 15.28 -2.70 -1.39
C PHE A 63 14.45 -3.98 -1.42
N HIS A 64 15.14 -5.11 -1.38
CA HIS A 64 14.51 -6.39 -1.11
C HIS A 64 14.03 -6.42 0.35
N GLY A 65 12.76 -6.78 0.55
CA GLY A 65 12.19 -6.93 1.89
C GLY A 65 12.75 -8.14 2.63
N ALA A 66 12.41 -8.30 3.90
CA ALA A 66 12.74 -9.51 4.65
C ALA A 66 11.92 -10.69 4.13
N ILE A 67 12.61 -11.78 3.75
CA ILE A 67 12.00 -12.95 3.11
C ILE A 67 11.99 -14.13 4.08
N ASN A 68 10.85 -14.78 4.18
CA ASN A 68 10.74 -16.08 4.81
C ASN A 68 10.91 -17.13 3.69
N GLU A 69 12.08 -17.78 3.68
CA GLU A 69 12.45 -18.74 2.65
C GLU A 69 11.55 -19.98 2.64
N ASP A 70 11.04 -20.42 3.79
CA ASP A 70 10.14 -21.57 3.89
C ASP A 70 8.74 -21.27 3.34
N TYR A 71 8.31 -20.00 3.44
CA TYR A 71 7.02 -19.56 2.93
C TYR A 71 7.04 -19.29 1.42
N LEU A 72 8.17 -18.79 0.91
CA LEU A 72 8.31 -18.30 -0.47
C LEU A 72 7.79 -19.27 -1.54
N PRO A 73 8.05 -20.60 -1.50
CA PRO A 73 7.54 -21.52 -2.51
C PRO A 73 6.00 -21.54 -2.63
N SER A 74 5.29 -21.35 -1.52
CA SER A 74 3.83 -21.39 -1.45
C SER A 74 3.14 -20.10 -1.93
N VAL A 75 3.91 -19.03 -2.15
CA VAL A 75 3.40 -17.72 -2.52
C VAL A 75 2.84 -17.73 -3.94
N ASP A 76 1.59 -17.30 -4.10
CA ASP A 76 0.94 -17.13 -5.39
C ASP A 76 1.28 -15.76 -5.99
N ILE A 77 1.99 -15.75 -7.12
CA ILE A 77 2.43 -14.53 -7.82
C ILE A 77 1.36 -13.93 -8.75
N ASP A 78 0.27 -14.66 -9.02
CA ASP A 78 -0.83 -14.15 -9.85
C ASP A 78 -1.73 -13.20 -9.05
N ARG A 79 -1.71 -13.31 -7.71
CA ARG A 79 -2.38 -12.38 -6.81
C ARG A 79 -1.70 -11.00 -6.87
N PRO A 80 -2.46 -9.91 -7.15
CA PRO A 80 -1.88 -8.58 -7.22
C PRO A 80 -1.20 -8.14 -5.92
N VAL A 81 -0.11 -7.40 -6.03
CA VAL A 81 0.53 -6.69 -4.88
C VAL A 81 -0.15 -5.34 -4.63
N ILE A 82 0.03 -4.76 -3.44
CA ILE A 82 -0.42 -3.39 -3.15
C ILE A 82 0.80 -2.48 -3.10
N GLN A 83 0.82 -1.50 -4.00
CA GLN A 83 1.74 -0.37 -3.92
C GLN A 83 0.99 0.85 -3.34
N ALA A 84 1.63 1.56 -2.43
CA ALA A 84 1.06 2.73 -1.78
C ALA A 84 2.00 3.93 -1.89
N GLU A 85 1.44 5.08 -2.24
CA GLU A 85 2.16 6.34 -2.28
C GLU A 85 2.38 6.87 -0.85
N ILE A 86 3.53 6.51 -0.27
CA ILE A 86 3.87 6.90 1.11
C ILE A 86 4.34 8.35 1.21
N ARG A 87 4.78 8.94 0.09
CA ARG A 87 5.12 10.35 -0.08
C ARG A 87 4.73 10.74 -1.52
N PRO A 88 4.34 12.00 -1.82
CA PRO A 88 4.00 12.39 -3.18
C PRO A 88 5.02 11.93 -4.23
N GLY A 89 4.58 11.09 -5.17
CA GLY A 89 5.39 10.49 -6.24
C GLY A 89 6.21 9.26 -5.86
N MET A 90 6.26 8.88 -4.58
CA MET A 90 7.08 7.77 -4.08
C MET A 90 6.18 6.64 -3.58
N PHE A 91 6.33 5.48 -4.21
CA PHE A 91 5.51 4.30 -3.97
C PHE A 91 6.32 3.19 -3.34
N GLU A 92 5.74 2.48 -2.38
CA GLU A 92 6.34 1.30 -1.75
C GLU A 92 5.36 0.12 -1.81
N ILE A 93 5.88 -1.11 -1.79
CA ILE A 93 5.06 -2.32 -1.66
C ILE A 93 4.70 -2.51 -0.18
N ILE A 94 3.42 -2.30 0.13
CA ILE A 94 2.88 -2.47 1.49
C ILE A 94 2.21 -3.84 1.69
N ASP A 95 1.91 -4.54 0.59
CA ASP A 95 1.58 -5.96 0.64
C ASP A 95 2.11 -6.69 -0.61
N GLY A 96 2.67 -7.88 -0.40
CA GLY A 96 3.19 -8.74 -1.46
C GLY A 96 4.70 -8.70 -1.67
N ASN A 97 5.48 -8.31 -0.66
CA ASN A 97 6.96 -8.34 -0.74
C ASN A 97 7.50 -9.73 -1.12
N HIS A 98 6.96 -10.82 -0.56
CA HIS A 98 7.34 -12.18 -0.97
C HIS A 98 6.91 -12.50 -2.42
N ARG A 99 5.80 -11.95 -2.92
CA ARG A 99 5.37 -12.12 -4.32
C ARG A 99 6.36 -11.44 -5.27
N MET A 100 6.75 -10.21 -4.95
CA MET A 100 7.78 -9.48 -5.70
C MET A 100 9.11 -10.23 -5.72
N GLU A 101 9.55 -10.72 -4.56
CA GLU A 101 10.78 -11.50 -4.45
C GLU A 101 10.72 -12.80 -5.26
N LYS A 102 9.64 -13.57 -5.13
CA LYS A 102 9.46 -14.82 -5.86
C LYS A 102 9.52 -14.58 -7.37
N ALA A 103 8.77 -13.60 -7.86
CA ALA A 103 8.79 -13.23 -9.27
C ALA A 103 10.19 -12.81 -9.74
N TYR A 104 10.93 -12.06 -8.93
CA TYR A 104 12.31 -11.68 -9.26
C TYR A 104 13.21 -12.90 -9.43
N ARG A 105 13.15 -13.84 -8.47
CA ARG A 105 13.96 -15.07 -8.47
C ARG A 105 13.58 -16.03 -9.60
N GLU A 106 12.30 -16.12 -9.93
CA GLU A 106 11.78 -16.96 -11.02
C GLU A 106 11.92 -16.29 -12.40
N GLY A 107 12.40 -15.05 -12.47
CA GLY A 107 12.60 -14.32 -13.72
C GLY A 107 11.29 -13.86 -14.37
N VAL A 108 10.21 -13.77 -13.61
CA VAL A 108 8.92 -13.24 -14.07
C VAL A 108 9.05 -11.73 -14.27
N PRO A 109 8.81 -11.21 -15.49
CA PRO A 109 9.13 -9.83 -15.82
C PRO A 109 8.17 -8.81 -15.20
N TYR A 110 6.90 -9.19 -15.02
CA TYR A 110 5.84 -8.28 -14.57
C TYR A 110 4.94 -8.93 -13.53
N ILE A 111 4.52 -8.15 -12.54
CA ILE A 111 3.49 -8.51 -11.55
C ILE A 111 2.33 -7.50 -11.61
N ASN A 112 1.10 -8.00 -11.45
CA ASN A 112 -0.07 -7.15 -11.28
C ASN A 112 -0.03 -6.42 -9.93
N SER A 113 -0.44 -5.15 -9.92
CA SER A 113 -0.53 -4.38 -8.69
C SER A 113 -1.77 -3.49 -8.64
N TYR A 114 -2.22 -3.22 -7.41
CA TYR A 114 -3.13 -2.14 -7.10
C TYR A 114 -2.32 -0.93 -6.62
N LYS A 115 -2.47 0.19 -7.31
CA LYS A 115 -1.74 1.42 -7.06
C LYS A 115 -2.59 2.44 -6.32
N LEU A 116 -2.31 2.58 -5.03
CA LEU A 116 -3.03 3.48 -4.13
C LEU A 116 -2.27 4.80 -4.02
N ARG A 117 -2.98 5.90 -4.31
CA ARG A 117 -2.51 7.26 -4.04
C ARG A 117 -2.62 7.58 -2.56
N GLY A 118 -1.84 8.53 -2.06
CA GLY A 118 -1.77 8.83 -0.63
C GLY A 118 -3.13 9.21 -0.03
N GLU A 119 -3.96 9.91 -0.80
CA GLU A 119 -5.32 10.29 -0.41
C GLU A 119 -6.23 9.08 -0.21
N GLN A 120 -5.98 7.99 -0.93
CA GLN A 120 -6.75 6.75 -0.84
C GLN A 120 -6.37 5.91 0.38
N LEU A 121 -5.25 6.21 1.04
CA LEU A 121 -4.82 5.49 2.26
C LEU A 121 -5.58 5.94 3.51
N VAL A 122 -6.14 7.15 3.50
CA VAL A 122 -6.81 7.79 4.65
C VAL A 122 -7.86 6.91 5.36
N PRO A 123 -8.76 6.18 4.67
CA PRO A 123 -9.74 5.34 5.33
C PRO A 123 -9.15 4.14 6.08
N TYR A 124 -7.90 3.76 5.78
CA TYR A 124 -7.31 2.49 6.17
C TYR A 124 -6.31 2.59 7.31
N PHE A 125 -6.16 3.76 7.94
CA PHE A 125 -5.40 3.86 9.18
C PHE A 125 -6.09 3.08 10.29
N GLN A 126 -5.32 2.26 11.01
CA GLN A 126 -5.81 1.47 12.13
C GLN A 126 -6.36 2.34 13.28
N ASN A 127 -5.83 3.55 13.45
CA ASN A 127 -6.21 4.43 14.55
C ASN A 127 -6.21 5.91 14.12
N LYS A 128 -6.95 6.73 14.89
CA LYS A 128 -7.12 8.16 14.63
C LYS A 128 -5.79 8.94 14.73
N GLY A 129 -4.87 8.51 15.59
CA GLY A 129 -3.57 9.16 15.75
C GLY A 129 -2.73 9.08 14.47
N GLY A 130 -2.59 7.87 13.91
CA GLY A 130 -1.88 7.64 12.65
C GLY A 130 -2.49 8.42 11.49
N TYR A 131 -3.82 8.47 11.41
CA TYR A 131 -4.54 9.30 10.43
C TYR A 131 -4.18 10.79 10.55
N ILE A 132 -4.31 11.37 11.74
CA ILE A 132 -4.03 12.79 11.96
C ILE A 132 -2.59 13.11 11.57
N THR A 133 -1.64 12.31 12.05
CA THR A 133 -0.23 12.53 11.74
C THR A 133 0.07 12.36 10.26
N PHE A 134 -0.62 11.45 9.56
CA PHE A 134 -0.44 11.30 8.12
C PHE A 134 -0.95 12.49 7.34
N VAL A 135 -2.08 13.09 7.71
CA VAL A 135 -2.59 14.32 7.06
C VAL A 135 -1.57 15.45 7.19
N ASP A 136 -1.01 15.67 8.37
CA ASP A 136 0.01 16.68 8.60
C ASP A 136 1.29 16.40 7.80
N TYR A 137 1.77 15.16 7.86
CA TYR A 137 2.94 14.69 7.10
C TYR A 137 2.75 14.89 5.60
N TRP A 138 1.63 14.41 5.05
CA TRP A 138 1.35 14.44 3.62
C TRP A 138 1.30 15.88 3.09
N ASN A 139 0.57 16.75 3.79
CA ASN A 139 0.46 18.14 3.42
C ASN A 139 1.81 18.87 3.52
N ALA A 140 2.65 18.53 4.51
CA ALA A 140 4.01 19.04 4.57
C ALA A 140 4.83 18.59 3.35
N LYS A 141 4.74 17.33 2.95
CA LYS A 141 5.45 16.79 1.79
C LYS A 141 4.97 17.34 0.45
N LEU A 142 3.72 17.78 0.32
CA LEU A 142 3.23 18.47 -0.89
C LEU A 142 3.82 19.87 -1.08
N ARG A 143 4.40 20.47 -0.04
CA ARG A 143 4.99 21.82 -0.07
C ARG A 143 6.52 21.82 -0.21
N GLU A 144 7.15 20.64 -0.20
CA GLU A 144 8.58 20.44 -0.44
C GLU A 144 8.89 20.42 -1.94
#